data_AF-A0A447CX18-F1
#
_entry.id   AF-A0A447CX18-F1
#
_cell.length_a   1.000
_cell.length_b   1.000
_cell.length_c   1.000
_cell.angle_alpha   90.00
_cell.angle_beta   90.00
_cell.angle_gamma   90.00
#
_symmetry.space_group_name_H-M   'P 1'
#
loop_
_entity.id
_entity.type
_entity.pdbx_description
1 polymer ?
#
loop_
_entity_poly.entity_id
_entity_poly.type
_entity_poly.pdbx_seq_one_letter_code
_entity_poly.pdbx_strand_id
1 'polypeptide(L)'
;MDVALGGLDVFTPYGGLHALSVLACGLAIAAVVRLGRRLPAEAERRLRTTLVVFAGAVWVIYNIAWNWNGIDIAAGLPLHVCDVGGLVAPLALLTQRRWLRATLYFWAFALTTQAFVQPTLTHGPTSILFWGFWLAHTIILGFAVYDLAVLGFRPNWADFRRAAVVTLAYVAVVFVVNIGLGSNYAYVGNPADPKLVPLFVALLGPWPARVPVMAALAGLAFVLVLLPWRLRGKPVPPEAEPAR
;
A
#
# COMPACT_ATOMS: atom_id res chain seq x y z
N MET A 1 -9.06 -27.62 29.20
CA MET A 1 -9.50 -26.58 28.25
C MET A 1 -8.86 -25.29 28.74
N ASP A 2 -7.55 -25.19 28.55
CA ASP A 2 -6.74 -24.08 29.04
C ASP A 2 -6.53 -23.12 27.88
N VAL A 3 -7.41 -22.14 27.77
CA VAL A 3 -7.16 -20.96 26.92
C VAL A 3 -6.09 -20.16 27.64
N ALA A 4 -4.82 -20.53 27.40
CA ALA A 4 -3.69 -19.80 27.93
C ALA A 4 -3.79 -18.34 27.49
N LEU A 5 -3.99 -17.43 28.46
CA LEU A 5 -3.76 -15.99 28.30
C LEU A 5 -2.25 -15.68 28.25
N GLY A 6 -1.48 -16.51 27.54
CA GLY A 6 -0.13 -16.20 27.11
C GLY A 6 -0.20 -15.92 25.62
N GLY A 7 0.06 -14.68 25.17
CA GLY A 7 0.15 -14.43 23.73
C GLY A 7 -0.27 -13.04 23.24
N LEU A 8 -0.09 -11.97 24.02
CA LEU A 8 -0.18 -10.61 23.48
C LEU A 8 1.17 -10.09 22.95
N ASP A 9 2.26 -10.82 23.17
CA ASP A 9 3.60 -10.41 22.72
C ASP A 9 3.94 -10.88 21.31
N VAL A 10 3.26 -11.92 20.81
CA VAL A 10 3.53 -12.54 19.51
C VAL A 10 2.30 -12.43 18.62
N PHE A 11 2.53 -12.10 17.36
CA PHE A 11 1.52 -12.15 16.33
C PHE A 11 1.76 -13.35 15.41
N THR A 12 0.72 -14.14 15.19
CA THR A 12 0.75 -15.29 14.28
C THR A 12 -0.22 -15.06 13.12
N PRO A 13 0.26 -15.02 11.86
CA PRO A 13 -0.60 -14.96 10.69
C PRO A 13 -1.65 -16.08 10.69
N TYR A 14 -2.83 -15.76 10.15
CA TYR A 14 -3.99 -16.65 10.05
C TYR A 14 -4.61 -17.13 11.37
N GLY A 15 -4.20 -16.55 12.51
CA GLY A 15 -4.84 -16.78 13.82
C GLY A 15 -6.02 -15.84 14.12
N GLY A 16 -6.62 -15.99 15.31
CA GLY A 16 -7.74 -15.17 15.75
C GLY A 16 -7.41 -13.66 15.85
N LEU A 17 -6.21 -13.32 16.34
CA LEU A 17 -5.73 -11.95 16.37
C LEU A 17 -5.59 -11.36 14.95
N HIS A 18 -5.11 -12.15 13.99
CA HIS A 18 -5.03 -11.71 12.58
C HIS A 18 -6.41 -11.36 12.03
N ALA A 19 -7.39 -12.25 12.21
CA ALA A 19 -8.76 -12.00 11.77
C ALA A 19 -9.36 -10.74 12.43
N LEU A 20 -9.14 -10.56 13.74
CA LEU A 20 -9.61 -9.40 14.48
C LEU A 20 -8.96 -8.09 13.97
N SER A 21 -7.64 -8.09 13.73
CA SER A 21 -6.93 -6.94 13.19
C SER A 21 -7.45 -6.54 11.80
N VAL A 22 -7.59 -7.50 10.89
CA VAL A 22 -8.11 -7.25 9.53
C VAL A 22 -9.54 -6.72 9.60
N LEU A 23 -10.39 -7.30 10.46
CA LEU A 23 -11.76 -6.83 10.68
C LEU A 23 -11.78 -5.39 11.20
N ALA A 24 -10.98 -5.07 12.22
CA ALA A 24 -10.88 -3.74 12.79
C ALA A 24 -10.44 -2.70 11.74
N CYS A 25 -9.43 -3.03 10.93
CA CYS A 25 -8.97 -2.18 9.83
C CYS A 25 -10.09 -1.96 8.79
N GLY A 26 -10.79 -3.02 8.39
CA GLY A 26 -11.91 -2.94 7.45
C GLY A 26 -13.06 -2.07 7.97
N LEU A 27 -13.41 -2.22 9.26
CA LEU A 27 -14.43 -1.40 9.92
C LEU A 27 -14.02 0.06 10.00
N ALA A 28 -12.75 0.36 10.31
CA ALA A 28 -12.24 1.72 10.34
C ALA A 28 -12.32 2.38 8.95
N ILE A 29 -11.90 1.67 7.89
CA ILE A 29 -12.03 2.14 6.51
C ILE A 29 -13.50 2.39 6.17
N ALA A 30 -14.39 1.45 6.47
CA ALA A 30 -15.83 1.58 6.18
C ALA A 30 -16.46 2.77 6.93
N ALA A 31 -16.08 3.00 8.19
CA ALA A 31 -16.56 4.11 8.99
C ALA A 31 -16.14 5.45 8.40
N VAL A 32 -14.86 5.62 8.07
CA VAL A 32 -14.33 6.86 7.47
C VAL A 32 -14.96 7.13 6.10
N VAL A 33 -15.12 6.10 5.27
CA VAL A 33 -15.79 6.23 3.96
C VAL A 33 -17.26 6.61 4.13
N ARG A 34 -17.98 5.95 5.02
CA ARG A 34 -19.40 6.26 5.31
C ARG A 34 -19.57 7.68 5.81
N LEU A 35 -18.66 8.14 6.67
CA LEU A 35 -18.64 9.52 7.15
C LEU A 35 -18.38 10.49 6.00
N GLY A 36 -17.32 10.28 5.21
CA GLY A 36 -16.98 11.12 4.06
C GLY A 36 -18.12 11.27 3.04
N ARG A 37 -18.86 10.19 2.76
CA ARG A 37 -20.02 10.22 1.84
C ARG A 37 -21.24 10.97 2.37
N ARG A 38 -21.34 11.18 3.69
CA ARG A 38 -22.49 11.82 4.34
C ARG A 38 -22.25 13.28 4.67
N LEU A 39 -20.99 13.70 4.74
CA LEU A 39 -20.63 15.07 5.06
C LEU A 39 -20.88 15.99 3.86
N PRO A 40 -21.31 17.25 4.09
CA PRO A 40 -21.28 18.27 3.05
C PRO A 40 -19.83 18.55 2.61
N ALA A 41 -19.65 19.08 1.40
CA ALA A 41 -18.34 19.22 0.77
C ALA A 41 -17.28 19.91 1.64
N GLU A 42 -17.66 20.98 2.34
CA GLU A 42 -16.73 21.71 3.23
C GLU A 42 -16.28 20.87 4.43
N ALA A 43 -17.20 20.12 5.05
CA ALA A 43 -16.88 19.24 6.17
C ALA A 43 -16.09 17.99 5.70
N GLU A 44 -16.39 17.46 4.52
CA GLU A 44 -15.59 16.40 3.88
C GLU A 44 -14.16 16.88 3.64
N ARG A 45 -13.97 18.09 3.11
CA ARG A 45 -12.64 18.65 2.86
C ARG A 45 -11.84 18.82 4.15
N ARG A 46 -12.49 19.21 5.25
CA ARG A 46 -11.86 19.29 6.58
C ARG A 46 -11.48 17.91 7.08
N LEU A 47 -12.39 16.92 7.03
CA LEU A 47 -12.10 15.53 7.37
C LEU A 47 -10.90 15.01 6.57
N ARG A 48 -10.91 15.20 5.25
CA ARG A 48 -9.83 14.77 4.35
C ARG A 48 -8.50 15.43 4.72
N THR A 49 -8.50 16.73 5.01
CA THR A 49 -7.29 17.43 5.45
C THR A 49 -6.77 16.88 6.78
N THR A 50 -7.66 16.63 7.74
CA THR A 50 -7.28 16.01 9.02
C THR A 50 -6.69 14.62 8.84
N LEU A 51 -7.28 13.79 7.97
CA LEU A 51 -6.75 12.47 7.64
C LEU A 51 -5.36 12.56 7.00
N VAL A 52 -5.15 13.50 6.06
CA VAL A 52 -3.84 13.74 5.42
C VAL A 52 -2.78 14.11 6.46
N VAL A 53 -3.08 15.03 7.39
CA VAL A 53 -2.16 15.43 8.46
C VAL A 53 -1.87 14.26 9.40
N PHE A 54 -2.91 13.51 9.79
CA PHE A 54 -2.77 12.31 10.61
C PHE A 54 -1.86 11.26 9.93
N ALA A 55 -2.07 11.00 8.64
CA ALA A 55 -1.24 10.07 7.88
C ALA A 55 0.23 10.51 7.82
N GLY A 56 0.49 11.80 7.62
CA GLY A 56 1.85 12.34 7.67
C GLY A 56 2.52 12.16 9.03
N ALA A 57 1.80 12.42 10.13
CA ALA A 57 2.31 12.22 11.48
C ALA A 57 2.61 10.74 11.76
N VAL A 58 1.70 9.83 11.38
CA VAL A 58 1.92 8.38 11.50
C VAL A 58 3.14 7.95 10.71
N TRP A 59 3.30 8.44 9.48
CA TRP A 59 4.45 8.12 8.66
C TRP A 59 5.76 8.54 9.35
N VAL A 60 5.85 9.76 9.87
CA VAL A 60 7.06 10.22 10.58
C VAL A 60 7.34 9.35 11.81
N ILE A 61 6.35 9.12 12.67
CA ILE A 61 6.50 8.33 13.90
C ILE A 61 6.92 6.89 13.55
N TYR A 62 6.25 6.26 12.58
CA TYR A 62 6.56 4.91 12.14
C TYR A 62 8.01 4.81 11.63
N ASN A 63 8.45 5.76 10.80
CA ASN A 63 9.79 5.73 10.24
C ASN A 63 10.88 5.97 11.28
N ILE A 64 10.63 6.81 12.29
CA ILE A 64 11.55 6.99 13.43
C ILE A 64 11.62 5.73 14.29
N ALA A 65 10.47 5.12 14.60
CA ALA A 65 10.41 3.99 15.52
C ALA A 65 10.83 2.66 14.87
N TRP A 66 10.51 2.45 13.60
CA TRP A 66 10.72 1.18 12.88
C TRP A 66 11.91 1.24 11.94
N ASN A 67 11.87 2.15 10.96
CA ASN A 67 12.83 2.11 9.87
C ASN A 67 14.19 2.60 10.34
N TRP A 68 14.30 3.79 10.95
CA TRP A 68 15.60 4.40 11.18
C TRP A 68 16.55 3.52 12.00
N ASN A 69 16.08 2.69 12.95
CA ASN A 69 16.88 1.66 13.63
C ASN A 69 18.33 2.06 13.98
N GLY A 70 18.52 3.24 14.60
CA GLY A 70 19.86 3.77 14.90
C GLY A 70 20.58 4.46 13.74
N ILE A 71 19.86 4.87 12.70
CA ILE A 71 20.32 5.50 11.45
C ILE A 71 21.11 4.53 10.55
N ASP A 72 20.70 3.26 10.53
CA ASP A 72 21.26 2.30 9.57
C ASP A 72 20.73 2.58 8.16
N ILE A 73 21.56 3.13 7.29
CA ILE A 73 21.20 3.45 5.91
C ILE A 73 20.99 2.21 5.03
N ALA A 74 21.47 1.03 5.44
CA ALA A 74 21.32 -0.20 4.68
C ALA A 74 19.97 -0.90 4.96
N ALA A 75 19.40 -0.72 6.15
CA ALA A 75 18.13 -1.34 6.53
C ALA A 75 17.00 -0.35 6.84
N GLY A 76 17.32 0.92 7.08
CA GLY A 76 16.43 1.85 7.77
C GLY A 76 15.96 3.07 7.00
N LEU A 77 16.23 3.16 5.70
CA LEU A 77 15.63 4.18 4.85
C LEU A 77 14.18 3.78 4.49
N PRO A 78 13.26 4.75 4.37
CA PRO A 78 11.85 4.54 4.06
C PRO A 78 11.63 4.22 2.57
N LEU A 79 12.31 3.19 2.07
CA LEU A 79 12.38 2.85 0.66
C LEU A 79 11.58 1.60 0.30
N HIS A 80 10.94 0.93 1.25
CA HIS A 80 9.96 -0.10 0.90
C HIS A 80 8.72 0.53 0.26
N VAL A 81 8.02 -0.26 -0.55
CA VAL A 81 6.88 0.24 -1.34
C VAL A 81 5.74 0.76 -0.46
N CYS A 82 5.56 0.18 0.73
CA CYS A 82 4.61 0.65 1.73
C CYS A 82 5.05 1.97 2.36
N ASP A 83 6.34 2.20 2.60
CA ASP A 83 6.84 3.48 3.13
C ASP A 83 6.58 4.62 2.14
N VAL A 84 6.94 4.41 0.88
CA VAL A 84 6.66 5.39 -0.19
C VAL A 84 5.16 5.52 -0.41
N GLY A 85 4.42 4.41 -0.33
CA GLY A 85 2.95 4.39 -0.37
C GLY A 85 2.31 5.25 0.73
N GLY A 86 2.91 5.27 1.92
CA GLY A 86 2.49 6.12 3.05
C GLY A 86 2.65 7.62 2.80
N LEU A 87 3.50 8.02 1.84
CA LEU A 87 3.58 9.41 1.34
C LEU A 87 2.65 9.64 0.15
N VAL A 88 2.59 8.69 -0.80
CA VAL A 88 1.73 8.77 -1.99
C VAL A 88 0.26 8.89 -1.60
N ALA A 89 -0.19 8.15 -0.58
CA ALA A 89 -1.57 8.15 -0.12
C ALA A 89 -2.06 9.54 0.31
N PRO A 90 -1.47 10.21 1.31
CA PRO A 90 -1.89 11.56 1.71
C PRO A 90 -1.73 12.58 0.58
N LEU A 91 -0.65 12.50 -0.22
CA LEU A 91 -0.44 13.42 -1.35
C LEU A 91 -1.51 13.25 -2.43
N ALA A 92 -1.98 12.03 -2.70
CA ALA A 92 -3.06 11.77 -3.65
C ALA A 92 -4.38 12.39 -3.19
N LEU A 93 -4.74 12.26 -1.90
CA LEU A 93 -5.97 12.84 -1.35
C LEU A 93 -5.91 14.37 -1.24
N LEU A 94 -4.73 14.91 -0.91
CA LEU A 94 -4.51 16.35 -0.77
C LEU A 94 -4.57 17.05 -2.14
N THR A 95 -3.78 16.55 -3.10
CA THR A 95 -3.59 17.23 -4.39
C THR A 95 -4.59 16.81 -5.45
N GLN A 96 -5.20 15.63 -5.29
CA GLN A 96 -6.07 14.97 -6.27
C GLN A 96 -5.47 14.85 -7.68
N ARG A 97 -4.13 14.97 -7.81
CA ARG A 97 -3.45 14.83 -9.09
C ARG A 97 -3.65 13.41 -9.59
N ARG A 98 -4.12 13.28 -10.83
CA ARG A 98 -4.55 11.99 -11.41
C ARG A 98 -3.46 10.92 -11.35
N TRP A 99 -2.19 11.27 -11.55
CA TRP A 99 -1.10 10.31 -11.49
C TRP A 99 -0.85 9.77 -10.07
N LEU A 100 -0.97 10.62 -9.02
CA LEU A 100 -0.86 10.17 -7.63
C LEU A 100 -2.03 9.27 -7.25
N ARG A 101 -3.24 9.61 -7.66
CA ARG A 101 -4.45 8.78 -7.46
C ARG A 101 -4.34 7.43 -8.17
N ALA A 102 -3.82 7.43 -9.40
CA ALA A 102 -3.52 6.21 -10.13
C ALA A 102 -2.49 5.35 -9.39
N THR A 103 -1.34 5.91 -9.03
CA THR A 103 -0.31 5.19 -8.27
C THR A 103 -0.86 4.64 -6.97
N LEU A 104 -1.58 5.45 -6.19
CA LEU A 104 -2.23 5.02 -4.94
C LEU A 104 -3.17 3.82 -5.18
N TYR A 105 -4.05 3.91 -6.18
CA TYR A 105 -4.98 2.83 -6.50
C TYR A 105 -4.24 1.53 -6.80
N PHE A 106 -3.32 1.54 -7.75
CA PHE A 106 -2.64 0.32 -8.17
C PHE A 106 -1.73 -0.23 -7.08
N TRP A 107 -0.98 0.61 -6.37
CA TRP A 107 -0.13 0.14 -5.26
C TRP A 107 -0.96 -0.41 -4.10
N ALA A 108 -2.02 0.28 -3.69
CA ALA A 108 -2.83 -0.15 -2.56
C ALA A 108 -3.50 -1.50 -2.81
N PHE A 109 -4.22 -1.64 -3.92
CA PHE A 109 -5.02 -2.83 -4.20
C PHE A 109 -4.20 -4.01 -4.71
N ALA A 110 -3.10 -3.78 -5.43
CA ALA A 110 -2.29 -4.86 -5.99
C ALA A 110 -1.12 -5.28 -5.09
N LEU A 111 -0.54 -4.34 -4.33
CA LEU A 111 0.68 -4.58 -3.55
C LEU A 111 0.41 -4.52 -2.05
N THR A 112 -0.17 -3.42 -1.54
CA THR A 112 -0.37 -3.21 -0.09
C THR A 112 -1.38 -4.19 0.52
N THR A 113 -2.42 -4.60 -0.23
CA THR A 113 -3.38 -5.60 0.25
C THR A 113 -2.72 -6.91 0.70
N GLN A 114 -1.54 -7.26 0.15
CA GLN A 114 -0.79 -8.45 0.59
C GLN A 114 -0.43 -8.40 2.08
N ALA A 115 -0.19 -7.21 2.65
CA ALA A 115 0.11 -7.08 4.08
C ALA A 115 -1.06 -7.49 4.99
N PHE A 116 -2.30 -7.46 4.49
CA PHE A 116 -3.50 -7.92 5.20
C PHE A 116 -3.77 -9.42 5.00
N VAL A 117 -3.18 -10.03 3.97
CA VAL A 117 -3.37 -11.45 3.65
C VAL A 117 -2.23 -12.27 4.24
N GLN A 118 -0.99 -11.85 3.99
CA GLN A 118 0.24 -12.48 4.41
C GLN A 118 1.17 -11.45 5.09
N PRO A 119 0.82 -10.99 6.31
CA PRO A 119 1.66 -10.06 7.05
C PRO A 119 3.03 -10.68 7.39
N THR A 120 4.09 -9.88 7.30
CA THR A 120 5.43 -10.22 7.79
C THR A 120 5.63 -9.86 9.27
N LEU A 121 4.58 -9.31 9.91
CA LEU A 121 4.58 -8.93 11.31
C LEU A 121 4.70 -10.17 12.21
N THR A 122 5.53 -10.08 13.25
CA THR A 122 5.72 -11.15 14.25
C THR A 122 5.42 -10.69 15.67
N HIS A 123 5.30 -9.38 15.89
CA HIS A 123 5.11 -8.77 17.19
C HIS A 123 3.63 -8.58 17.48
N GLY A 124 3.19 -8.95 18.68
CA GLY A 124 1.80 -8.80 19.14
C GLY A 124 1.47 -7.40 19.67
N PRO A 125 0.23 -7.18 20.16
CA PRO A 125 -0.29 -5.86 20.51
C PRO A 125 0.45 -5.12 21.64
N THR A 126 1.29 -5.80 22.42
CA THR A 126 2.15 -5.15 23.43
C THR A 126 3.29 -4.33 22.80
N SER A 127 3.59 -4.55 21.52
CA SER A 127 4.61 -3.82 20.79
C SER A 127 4.02 -2.67 19.95
N ILE A 128 4.69 -1.51 19.96
CA ILE A 128 4.34 -0.38 19.06
C ILE A 128 4.45 -0.78 17.58
N LEU A 129 5.29 -1.77 17.28
CA LEU A 129 5.51 -2.34 15.95
C LEU A 129 4.23 -2.96 15.37
N PHE A 130 3.42 -3.62 16.21
CA PHE A 130 2.12 -4.17 15.80
C PHE A 130 1.19 -3.06 15.31
N TRP A 131 1.06 -2.00 16.11
CA TRP A 131 0.17 -0.88 15.79
C TRP A 131 0.66 -0.09 14.58
N GLY A 132 1.96 0.17 14.49
CA GLY A 132 2.58 0.85 13.35
C GLY A 132 2.32 0.11 12.03
N PHE A 133 2.51 -1.23 12.03
CA PHE A 133 2.24 -2.06 10.86
C PHE A 133 0.78 -1.93 10.40
N TRP A 134 -0.19 -2.19 11.28
CA TRP A 134 -1.60 -2.15 10.88
C TRP A 134 -2.05 -0.75 10.48
N LEU A 135 -1.60 0.29 11.20
CA LEU A 135 -2.00 1.66 10.92
C LEU A 135 -1.46 2.16 9.58
N ALA A 136 -0.16 1.93 9.30
CA ALA A 136 0.46 2.34 8.04
C ALA A 136 -0.24 1.71 6.82
N HIS A 137 -0.49 0.39 6.86
CA HIS A 137 -1.16 -0.32 5.77
C HIS A 137 -2.64 0.07 5.64
N THR A 138 -3.33 0.33 6.77
CA THR A 138 -4.73 0.79 6.77
C THR A 138 -4.88 2.18 6.18
N ILE A 139 -3.93 3.09 6.43
CA ILE A 139 -3.95 4.42 5.81
C ILE A 139 -3.86 4.30 4.30
N ILE A 140 -2.91 3.52 3.78
CA ILE A 140 -2.71 3.38 2.32
C ILE A 140 -3.95 2.78 1.66
N LEU A 141 -4.43 1.64 2.15
CA LEU A 141 -5.61 0.97 1.60
C LEU A 141 -6.88 1.81 1.80
N GLY A 142 -7.05 2.37 3.00
CA GLY A 142 -8.20 3.20 3.36
C GLY A 142 -8.31 4.45 2.51
N PHE A 143 -7.18 5.10 2.20
CA PHE A 143 -7.16 6.29 1.34
C PHE A 143 -7.46 5.93 -0.11
N ALA A 144 -6.97 4.79 -0.61
CA ALA A 144 -7.34 4.30 -1.93
C ALA A 144 -8.85 4.01 -2.02
N VAL A 145 -9.44 3.37 -1.01
CA VAL A 145 -10.89 3.13 -0.92
C VAL A 145 -11.66 4.45 -0.81
N TYR A 146 -11.17 5.41 -0.01
CA TYR A 146 -11.77 6.74 0.12
C TYR A 146 -11.77 7.49 -1.21
N ASP A 147 -10.66 7.44 -1.95
CA ASP A 147 -10.53 8.08 -3.26
C ASP A 147 -11.53 7.52 -4.28
N LEU A 148 -11.78 6.21 -4.25
CA LEU A 148 -12.81 5.58 -5.08
C LEU A 148 -14.23 5.94 -4.63
N ALA A 149 -14.52 5.79 -3.33
CA ALA A 149 -15.88 5.81 -2.81
C ALA A 149 -16.42 7.22 -2.51
N VAL A 150 -15.54 8.16 -2.18
CA VAL A 150 -15.87 9.54 -1.81
C VAL A 150 -15.46 10.50 -2.91
N LEU A 151 -14.20 10.43 -3.38
CA LEU A 151 -13.66 11.37 -4.38
C LEU A 151 -13.89 10.95 -5.83
N GLY A 152 -14.53 9.80 -6.05
CA GLY A 152 -14.97 9.35 -7.37
C GLY A 152 -13.86 8.94 -8.34
N PHE A 153 -12.67 8.55 -7.88
CA PHE A 153 -11.63 8.05 -8.79
C PHE A 153 -12.10 6.78 -9.52
N ARG A 154 -11.90 6.72 -10.83
CA ARG A 154 -12.24 5.56 -11.66
C ARG A 154 -11.01 5.22 -12.51
N PRO A 155 -10.25 4.16 -12.16
CA PRO A 155 -8.98 3.86 -12.81
C PRO A 155 -9.22 3.46 -14.26
N ASN A 156 -8.30 3.87 -15.13
CA ASN A 156 -8.32 3.46 -16.53
C ASN A 156 -6.99 2.93 -17.09
N TRP A 157 -6.95 2.57 -18.38
CA TRP A 157 -5.71 2.05 -19.01
C TRP A 157 -4.60 3.10 -19.07
N ALA A 158 -4.95 4.38 -19.23
CA ALA A 158 -3.96 5.44 -19.12
C ALA A 158 -3.44 5.57 -17.68
N ASP A 159 -4.28 5.33 -16.67
CA ASP A 159 -3.87 5.30 -15.26
C ASP A 159 -3.01 4.07 -14.94
N PHE A 160 -3.30 2.90 -15.54
CA PHE A 160 -2.41 1.74 -15.49
C PHE A 160 -1.01 2.09 -16.01
N ARG A 161 -0.92 2.74 -17.19
CA ARG A 161 0.38 3.16 -17.74
C ARG A 161 1.09 4.15 -16.82
N ARG A 162 0.37 5.12 -16.24
CA ARG A 162 0.94 6.08 -15.27
C ARG A 162 1.52 5.36 -14.06
N ALA A 163 0.76 4.46 -13.45
CA ALA A 163 1.21 3.71 -12.29
C ALA A 163 2.37 2.77 -12.65
N ALA A 164 2.33 2.10 -13.81
CA ALA A 164 3.41 1.25 -14.27
C ALA A 164 4.72 2.03 -14.47
N VAL A 165 4.66 3.21 -15.10
CA VAL A 165 5.84 4.09 -15.25
C VAL A 165 6.38 4.53 -13.89
N VAL A 166 5.50 4.95 -12.97
CA VAL A 166 5.91 5.33 -11.60
C VAL A 166 6.55 4.14 -10.87
N THR A 167 5.96 2.95 -10.95
CA THR A 167 6.50 1.73 -10.33
C THR A 167 7.86 1.37 -10.91
N LEU A 168 8.03 1.41 -12.24
CA LEU A 168 9.31 1.11 -12.89
C LEU A 168 10.38 2.14 -12.54
N ALA A 169 10.03 3.43 -12.49
CA ALA A 169 10.94 4.48 -12.06
C ALA A 169 11.35 4.30 -10.58
N TYR A 170 10.39 3.97 -9.70
CA TYR A 170 10.66 3.64 -8.30
C TYR A 170 11.61 2.44 -8.17
N VAL A 171 11.33 1.34 -8.89
CA VAL A 171 12.19 0.15 -8.88
C VAL A 171 13.59 0.49 -9.40
N ALA A 172 13.72 1.27 -10.47
CA ALA A 172 15.02 1.67 -11.00
C ALA A 172 15.84 2.46 -9.96
N VAL A 173 15.22 3.44 -9.28
CA VAL A 173 15.88 4.22 -8.22
C VAL A 173 16.30 3.32 -7.06
N VAL A 174 15.39 2.50 -6.54
CA VAL A 174 15.66 1.63 -5.39
C VAL A 174 16.70 0.56 -5.73
N PHE A 175 16.69 0.03 -6.95
CA PHE A 175 17.66 -0.95 -7.42
C PHE A 175 19.08 -0.36 -7.43
N VAL A 176 19.26 0.87 -7.92
CA VAL A 176 20.55 1.57 -7.88
C VAL A 176 21.01 1.81 -6.43
N VAL A 177 20.11 2.23 -5.55
CA VAL A 177 20.42 2.41 -4.12
C VAL A 177 20.85 1.08 -3.49
N ASN A 178 20.14 -0.02 -3.76
CA ASN A 178 20.47 -1.33 -3.24
C ASN A 178 21.85 -1.83 -3.72
N ILE A 179 22.23 -1.58 -4.98
CA ILE A 179 23.58 -1.91 -5.47
C ILE A 179 24.63 -1.11 -4.72
N GLY A 180 24.41 0.20 -4.53
CA GLY A 180 25.38 1.07 -3.86
C GLY A 180 25.55 0.76 -2.37
N LEU A 181 24.49 0.31 -1.70
CA LEU A 181 24.49 0.05 -0.25
C LEU A 181 24.63 -1.43 0.12
N GLY A 182 24.55 -2.35 -0.85
CA GLY A 182 24.42 -3.78 -0.56
C GLY A 182 23.15 -4.14 0.20
N SER A 183 22.10 -3.32 0.09
CA SER A 183 20.85 -3.43 0.84
C SER A 183 19.77 -4.20 0.08
N ASN A 184 18.59 -4.37 0.70
CA ASN A 184 17.46 -5.10 0.13
C ASN A 184 16.11 -4.37 0.24
N TYR A 185 16.11 -3.05 0.00
CA TYR A 185 14.86 -2.29 -0.05
C TYR A 185 13.95 -2.80 -1.16
N ALA A 186 12.65 -2.84 -0.87
CA ALA A 186 11.62 -3.37 -1.76
C ALA A 186 11.86 -4.83 -2.24
N TYR A 187 12.79 -5.54 -1.61
CA TYR A 187 13.25 -6.88 -2.00
C TYR A 187 13.87 -7.00 -3.41
N VAL A 188 14.28 -5.87 -4.00
CA VAL A 188 14.94 -5.84 -5.33
C VAL A 188 16.47 -5.79 -5.23
N GLY A 189 17.03 -5.93 -4.03
CA GLY A 189 18.47 -5.91 -3.77
C GLY A 189 19.08 -7.30 -3.59
N ASN A 190 20.39 -7.30 -3.31
CA ASN A 190 21.20 -8.49 -3.06
C ASN A 190 21.93 -8.36 -1.71
N PRO A 191 21.22 -8.57 -0.58
CA PRO A 191 21.82 -8.43 0.74
C PRO A 191 22.90 -9.49 0.96
N ALA A 192 23.92 -9.16 1.74
CA ALA A 192 25.00 -10.09 2.08
C ALA A 192 24.51 -11.33 2.85
N ASP A 193 23.50 -11.18 3.71
CA ASP A 193 22.83 -12.29 4.38
C ASP A 193 21.59 -12.74 3.56
N PRO A 194 21.60 -13.95 2.95
CA PRO A 194 20.46 -14.46 2.19
C PRO A 194 19.18 -14.61 3.01
N LYS A 195 19.26 -14.70 4.35
CA LYS A 195 18.09 -14.78 5.23
C LYS A 195 17.26 -13.49 5.23
N LEU A 196 17.85 -12.37 4.78
CA LEU A 196 17.15 -11.09 4.60
C LEU A 196 16.32 -11.04 3.30
N VAL A 197 16.32 -12.12 2.52
CA VAL A 197 15.42 -12.30 1.38
C VAL A 197 14.25 -13.17 1.84
N PRO A 198 13.00 -12.66 1.80
CA PRO A 198 11.83 -13.47 2.11
C PRO A 198 11.73 -14.69 1.19
N LEU A 199 11.29 -15.83 1.73
CA LEU A 199 11.21 -17.09 1.00
C LEU A 199 10.45 -16.97 -0.33
N PHE A 200 9.31 -16.28 -0.35
CA PHE A 200 8.52 -16.10 -1.57
C PHE A 200 9.27 -15.34 -2.67
N VAL A 201 10.21 -14.45 -2.31
CA VAL A 201 11.10 -13.76 -3.26
C VAL A 201 12.24 -14.67 -3.70
N ALA A 202 12.81 -15.44 -2.76
CA ALA A 202 13.88 -16.40 -3.05
C ALA A 202 13.43 -17.48 -4.06
N LEU A 203 12.15 -17.88 -4.02
CA LEU A 203 11.56 -18.83 -4.96
C LEU A 203 11.46 -18.31 -6.41
N LEU A 204 11.58 -16.99 -6.64
CA LEU A 204 11.52 -16.39 -7.98
C LEU A 204 12.86 -16.49 -8.76
N GLY A 205 13.89 -17.09 -8.15
CA GLY A 205 15.21 -17.27 -8.73
C GLY A 205 16.28 -16.33 -8.18
N PRO A 206 17.52 -16.43 -8.69
CA PRO A 206 18.65 -15.64 -8.20
C PRO A 206 18.49 -14.15 -8.54
N TRP A 207 19.07 -13.28 -7.71
CA TRP A 207 19.26 -11.88 -8.06
C TRP A 207 20.36 -11.77 -9.14
N PRO A 208 20.23 -10.87 -10.14
CA PRO A 208 19.18 -9.88 -10.34
C PRO A 208 17.96 -10.37 -11.14
N ALA A 209 17.98 -11.60 -11.67
CA ALA A 209 16.97 -12.13 -12.58
C ALA A 209 15.55 -12.19 -11.99
N ARG A 210 15.40 -12.28 -10.66
CA ARG A 210 14.09 -12.22 -10.00
C ARG A 210 13.38 -10.86 -10.08
N VAL A 211 14.12 -9.75 -10.26
CA VAL A 211 13.54 -8.40 -10.30
C VAL A 211 12.57 -8.20 -11.47
N PRO A 212 12.89 -8.56 -12.73
CA PRO A 212 11.92 -8.51 -13.82
C PRO A 212 10.73 -9.47 -13.61
N VAL A 213 10.92 -10.61 -12.94
CA VAL A 213 9.82 -11.51 -12.58
C VAL A 213 8.86 -10.84 -11.59
N MET A 214 9.38 -10.20 -10.55
CA MET A 214 8.59 -9.41 -9.61
C MET A 214 7.85 -8.26 -10.31
N ALA A 215 8.50 -7.56 -11.24
CA ALA A 215 7.86 -6.50 -12.02
C ALA A 215 6.72 -7.04 -12.90
N ALA A 216 6.88 -8.21 -13.52
CA ALA A 216 5.84 -8.86 -14.29
C ALA A 216 4.65 -9.29 -13.41
N LEU A 217 4.91 -9.84 -12.23
CA LEU A 217 3.86 -10.19 -11.26
C LEU A 217 3.11 -8.96 -10.76
N ALA A 218 3.80 -7.86 -10.48
CA ALA A 218 3.16 -6.59 -10.13
C ALA A 218 2.31 -6.05 -11.28
N GLY A 219 2.81 -6.13 -12.53
CA GLY A 219 2.06 -5.77 -13.72
C GLY A 219 0.79 -6.61 -13.93
N LEU A 220 0.89 -7.93 -13.71
CA LEU A 220 -0.26 -8.83 -13.73
C LEU A 220 -1.28 -8.44 -12.65
N ALA A 221 -0.82 -8.21 -11.42
CA ALA A 221 -1.69 -7.76 -10.33
C ALA A 221 -2.36 -6.41 -10.65
N PHE A 222 -1.67 -5.49 -11.31
CA PHE A 222 -2.24 -4.22 -11.79
C PHE A 222 -3.36 -4.46 -12.82
N VAL A 223 -3.17 -5.40 -13.76
CA VAL A 223 -4.24 -5.79 -14.69
C VAL A 223 -5.44 -6.34 -13.91
N LEU A 224 -5.22 -7.26 -12.98
CA LEU A 224 -6.29 -7.89 -12.20
C LEU A 224 -7.13 -6.87 -11.44
N VAL A 225 -6.52 -5.87 -10.80
CA VAL A 225 -7.27 -4.82 -10.10
C VAL A 225 -7.98 -3.87 -11.07
N LEU A 226 -7.48 -3.69 -12.31
CA LEU A 226 -8.15 -2.88 -13.33
C LEU A 226 -9.38 -3.58 -13.95
N LEU A 227 -9.37 -4.92 -14.06
CA LEU A 227 -10.40 -5.69 -14.77
C LEU A 227 -11.84 -5.37 -14.35
N PRO A 228 -12.20 -5.27 -13.05
CA PRO A 228 -13.56 -4.94 -12.63
C PRO A 228 -14.11 -3.64 -13.23
N TRP A 229 -13.24 -2.66 -13.51
CA TRP A 229 -13.60 -1.38 -14.12
C TRP A 229 -13.76 -1.45 -15.64
N ARG A 230 -13.18 -2.50 -16.26
CA ARG A 230 -13.30 -2.76 -17.69
C ARG A 230 -14.53 -3.57 -18.03
N LEU A 231 -14.83 -4.55 -17.20
CA LEU A 231 -15.94 -5.47 -17.40
C LEU A 231 -17.30 -4.84 -17.03
N ARG A 232 -17.31 -3.78 -16.21
CA ARG A 232 -18.54 -3.08 -15.77
C ARG A 232 -18.86 -1.80 -16.57
N GLY A 233 -18.13 -1.51 -17.65
CA GLY A 233 -18.41 -0.35 -18.51
C GLY A 233 -19.66 -0.60 -19.35
N LYS A 234 -20.73 0.17 -19.12
CA LYS A 234 -21.87 0.22 -20.05
C LYS A 234 -21.38 0.65 -21.45
N PRO A 235 -21.99 0.15 -22.55
CA PRO A 235 -21.71 0.65 -23.88
C PRO A 235 -21.98 2.16 -23.93
N VAL A 236 -21.05 2.93 -24.51
CA VAL A 236 -21.30 4.32 -24.89
C VAL A 236 -22.34 4.27 -26.02
N PRO A 237 -23.56 4.83 -25.87
CA PRO A 237 -24.47 4.95 -26.99
C PRO A 237 -23.78 5.78 -28.08
N PRO A 238 -23.90 5.41 -29.38
CA PRO A 238 -23.37 6.24 -30.45
C PRO A 238 -23.93 7.65 -30.32
N GLU A 239 -23.06 8.65 -30.42
CA GLU A 239 -23.44 10.07 -30.49
C GLU A 239 -24.52 10.21 -31.57
N ALA A 240 -25.70 10.69 -31.17
CA ALA A 240 -26.74 11.03 -32.12
C ALA A 240 -26.18 12.13 -33.03
N GLU A 241 -26.08 11.83 -34.32
CA GLU A 241 -25.66 12.75 -35.36
C GLU A 241 -26.52 14.03 -35.25
N PRO A 242 -25.91 15.23 -35.22
CA PRO A 242 -26.69 16.46 -35.13
C PRO A 242 -27.62 16.56 -36.34
N ALA A 243 -28.91 16.70 -36.06
CA ALA A 243 -29.94 16.88 -37.08
C ALA A 243 -29.55 18.05 -37.99
N ARG A 244 -29.47 17.75 -39.30
CA ARG A 244 -29.28 18.74 -40.36
C ARG A 244 -30.56 19.53 -40.60
#